data_AF-A0A7D7FYF8-F1
#
_entry.id   AF-A0A7D7FYF8-F1
#
_cell.length_a   1.000
_cell.length_b   1.000
_cell.length_c   1.000
_cell.angle_alpha   90.00
_cell.angle_beta   90.00
_cell.angle_gamma   90.00
#
_symmetry.space_group_name_H-M   'P 1'
#
loop_
_entity.id
_entity.type
_entity.pdbx_description
1 polymer ?
#
loop_
_entity_poly.entity_id
_entity_poly.type
_entity_poly.pdbx_seq_one_letter_code
_entity_poly.pdbx_strand_id
1 'polypeptide(L)'
;MIINKYYQFLKNKKGFTLLETVVSLFVFCVITILLLSTQPMITKYHGYIRQHHETAFIQFKNYLEYCLSKEQYIKHDTNVLFTQIDKKTIRYEQYHNILRRTTDKGGYEPLLFNVQKWYVNKQKDYYHIRVFFQNGDYYEANILYIIQK
;
A
#
# COMPACT_ATOMS: atom_id res chain seq x y z
N MET A 1 -0.93 45.27 -61.94
CA MET A 1 -2.06 44.63 -61.22
C MET A 1 -1.65 43.43 -60.35
N ILE A 2 -0.40 43.35 -59.86
CA ILE A 2 0.08 42.23 -59.02
C ILE A 2 0.30 42.67 -57.57
N ILE A 3 0.79 43.89 -57.36
CA ILE A 3 1.08 44.47 -56.04
C ILE A 3 -0.19 44.59 -55.15
N ASN A 4 -1.32 44.99 -55.74
CA ASN A 4 -2.58 45.15 -55.03
C ASN A 4 -3.15 43.82 -54.49
N LYS A 5 -2.90 42.72 -55.22
CA LYS A 5 -3.32 41.36 -54.82
C LYS A 5 -2.51 40.84 -53.63
N TYR A 6 -1.24 41.23 -53.53
CA TYR A 6 -0.36 40.88 -52.41
C TYR A 6 -0.72 41.64 -51.13
N TYR A 7 -1.07 42.93 -51.26
CA TYR A 7 -1.53 43.76 -50.15
C TYR A 7 -2.84 43.23 -49.53
N GLN A 8 -3.77 42.77 -50.36
CA GLN A 8 -5.01 42.11 -49.94
C GLN A 8 -4.74 40.77 -49.21
N PHE A 9 -3.74 40.00 -49.65
CA PHE A 9 -3.37 38.71 -49.02
C PHE A 9 -2.78 38.89 -47.61
N LEU A 10 -1.96 39.92 -47.40
CA LEU A 10 -1.43 40.27 -46.08
C LEU A 10 -2.53 40.75 -45.12
N LYS A 11 -3.50 41.52 -45.62
CA LYS A 11 -4.61 42.07 -44.83
C LYS A 11 -5.61 41.01 -44.35
N ASN A 12 -5.66 39.85 -45.01
CA ASN A 12 -6.54 38.73 -44.68
C ASN A 12 -5.94 37.72 -43.69
N LYS A 13 -4.71 37.91 -43.22
CA LYS A 13 -4.16 37.10 -42.13
C LYS A 13 -4.62 37.66 -40.79
N LYS A 14 -5.69 37.09 -40.24
CA LYS A 14 -6.06 37.24 -38.83
C LYS A 14 -5.04 36.48 -37.97
N GLY A 15 -3.85 37.05 -37.84
CA GLY A 15 -2.83 36.57 -36.92
C GLY A 15 -3.23 36.85 -35.48
N PHE A 16 -2.73 36.04 -34.55
CA PHE A 16 -2.80 36.36 -33.14
C PHE A 16 -2.17 37.73 -32.88
N THR A 17 -2.85 38.57 -32.12
CA THR A 17 -2.24 39.80 -31.64
C THR A 17 -1.19 39.45 -30.58
N LEU A 18 -0.16 40.28 -30.48
CA LEU A 18 0.89 40.09 -29.46
C LEU A 18 0.30 40.05 -28.05
N LEU A 19 -0.74 40.85 -27.80
CA LEU A 19 -1.46 40.86 -26.53
C LEU A 19 -2.14 39.52 -26.25
N GLU A 20 -2.85 38.95 -27.21
CA GLU A 20 -3.51 37.63 -27.06
C GLU A 20 -2.49 36.52 -26.80
N THR A 21 -1.30 36.57 -27.42
CA THR A 21 -0.22 35.61 -27.15
C THR A 21 0.30 35.74 -25.73
N VAL A 22 0.52 36.96 -25.24
CA VAL A 22 0.97 37.20 -23.86
C VAL A 22 -0.06 36.73 -22.84
N VAL A 23 -1.35 37.03 -23.07
CA VAL A 23 -2.44 36.58 -22.19
C VAL A 23 -2.56 35.06 -22.20
N SER A 24 -2.46 34.44 -23.37
CA SER A 24 -2.52 32.98 -23.51
C SER A 24 -1.33 32.29 -22.81
N LEU A 25 -0.13 32.86 -22.91
CA LEU A 25 1.05 32.38 -22.20
C LEU A 25 0.90 32.53 -20.68
N PHE A 26 0.33 33.65 -20.21
CA PHE A 26 0.05 33.86 -18.80
C PHE A 26 -0.93 32.82 -18.25
N VAL A 27 -2.04 32.59 -18.94
CA VAL A 27 -3.02 31.56 -18.58
C VAL A 27 -2.39 30.18 -18.57
N PHE A 28 -1.55 29.86 -19.57
CA PHE A 28 -0.83 28.60 -19.64
C PHE A 28 0.12 28.40 -18.44
N CYS A 29 0.87 29.44 -18.05
CA CYS A 29 1.73 29.41 -16.87
C CYS A 29 0.92 29.17 -15.59
N VAL A 30 -0.22 29.86 -15.42
CA VAL A 30 -1.09 29.67 -14.25
C VAL A 30 -1.61 28.24 -14.18
N ILE A 31 -2.13 27.70 -15.29
CA ILE A 31 -2.60 26.30 -15.36
C ILE A 31 -1.46 25.33 -15.02
N THR A 32 -0.26 25.57 -15.57
CA THR A 32 0.90 24.71 -15.32
C THR A 32 1.31 24.73 -13.84
N ILE A 33 1.32 25.91 -13.20
CA ILE A 33 1.61 26.04 -11.76
C ILE A 33 0.57 25.30 -10.93
N LEU A 34 -0.72 25.45 -11.26
CA LEU A 34 -1.80 24.74 -10.55
C LEU A 34 -1.65 23.23 -10.68
N LEU A 35 -1.34 22.71 -11.88
CA LEU A 35 -1.09 21.29 -12.08
C LEU A 35 0.12 20.79 -11.29
N LEU A 36 1.25 21.51 -11.33
CA LEU A 36 2.46 21.15 -10.59
C LEU A 36 2.25 21.16 -9.07
N SER A 37 1.38 22.03 -8.55
CA SER A 37 1.07 22.09 -7.12
C SER A 37 0.38 20.83 -6.58
N THR A 38 -0.25 20.03 -7.43
CA THR A 38 -0.96 18.79 -7.04
C THR A 38 -0.03 17.57 -6.90
N GLN A 39 1.11 17.55 -7.60
CA GLN A 39 2.10 16.47 -7.54
C GLN A 39 2.55 16.10 -6.12
N PRO A 40 2.94 17.05 -5.24
CA PRO A 40 3.38 16.72 -3.88
C PRO A 40 2.28 16.13 -2.99
N MET A 41 1.00 16.33 -3.28
CA MET A 41 -0.09 15.68 -2.53
C MET A 41 -0.15 14.18 -2.83
N ILE A 42 0.02 13.80 -4.10
CA ILE A 42 -0.03 12.40 -4.54
C ILE A 42 1.15 11.63 -3.92
N THR A 43 2.36 12.19 -3.96
CA THR A 43 3.54 11.53 -3.39
C THR A 43 3.48 11.41 -1.87
N LYS A 44 2.97 12.44 -1.17
CA LYS A 44 2.73 12.37 0.28
C LYS A 44 1.71 11.31 0.65
N TYR A 45 0.64 11.16 -0.13
CA TYR A 45 -0.37 10.13 0.11
C TYR A 45 0.22 8.71 -0.01
N HIS A 46 1.01 8.44 -1.06
CA HIS A 46 1.72 7.17 -1.19
C HIS A 46 2.73 6.93 -0.06
N GLY A 47 3.49 7.96 0.33
CA GLY A 47 4.41 7.88 1.47
C GLY A 47 3.70 7.56 2.79
N TYR A 48 2.55 8.21 3.04
CA TYR A 48 1.73 7.98 4.22
C TYR A 48 1.18 6.55 4.27
N ILE A 49 0.65 6.03 3.16
CA ILE A 49 0.16 4.64 3.09
C ILE A 49 1.30 3.66 3.38
N ARG A 50 2.47 3.86 2.77
CA ARG A 50 3.62 2.99 2.97
C ARG A 50 4.08 2.99 4.42
N GLN A 51 4.20 4.18 5.03
CA GLN A 51 4.53 4.32 6.45
C GLN A 51 3.48 3.68 7.36
N HIS A 52 2.20 3.76 6.98
CA HIS A 52 1.11 3.11 7.71
C HIS A 52 1.22 1.58 7.66
N HIS A 53 1.49 0.99 6.50
CA HIS A 53 1.68 -0.46 6.38
C HIS A 53 2.93 -0.95 7.12
N GLU A 54 4.04 -0.21 7.08
CA GLU A 54 5.24 -0.52 7.85
C GLU A 54 4.94 -0.56 9.35
N THR A 55 4.27 0.48 9.86
CA THR A 55 3.88 0.58 11.27
C THR A 55 2.94 -0.56 11.66
N ALA A 56 1.92 -0.84 10.85
CA ALA A 56 0.97 -1.92 11.07
C ALA A 56 1.67 -3.28 11.08
N PHE A 57 2.62 -3.52 10.16
CA PHE A 57 3.38 -4.75 10.12
C PHE A 57 4.25 -4.95 11.37
N ILE A 58 4.90 -3.88 11.86
CA ILE A 58 5.69 -3.94 13.10
C ILE A 58 4.80 -4.27 14.30
N GLN A 59 3.64 -3.62 14.42
CA GLN A 59 2.68 -3.91 15.48
C GLN A 59 2.18 -5.35 15.42
N PHE A 60 1.82 -5.82 14.23
CA PHE A 60 1.44 -7.20 13.98
C PHE A 60 2.53 -8.18 14.39
N LYS A 61 3.79 -7.94 13.99
CA LYS A 61 4.92 -8.81 14.35
C LYS A 61 5.05 -8.93 15.86
N ASN A 62 5.08 -7.80 16.58
CA ASN A 62 5.23 -7.79 18.03
C ASN A 62 4.06 -8.50 18.73
N TYR A 63 2.84 -8.28 18.25
CA TYR A 63 1.66 -8.95 18.78
C TYR A 63 1.71 -10.47 18.54
N LEU A 64 2.08 -10.87 17.33
CA LEU A 64 2.18 -12.28 16.99
C LEU A 64 3.28 -12.97 17.80
N GLU A 65 4.44 -12.32 17.98
CA GLU A 65 5.51 -12.83 18.85
C GLU A 65 5.02 -13.04 20.29
N TYR A 66 4.26 -12.08 20.84
CA TYR A 66 3.62 -12.24 22.14
C TYR A 66 2.64 -13.41 22.18
N CYS A 67 1.76 -13.55 21.19
CA CYS A 67 0.81 -14.67 21.11
C CYS A 67 1.54 -16.02 21.04
N LEU A 68 2.52 -16.14 20.15
CA LEU A 68 3.29 -17.37 19.96
C LEU A 68 4.16 -17.73 21.17
N SER A 69 4.52 -16.77 22.02
CA SER A 69 5.19 -17.04 23.30
C SER A 69 4.29 -17.75 24.33
N LYS A 70 2.97 -17.67 24.15
CA LYS A 70 1.95 -18.25 25.05
C LYS A 70 1.23 -19.45 24.44
N GLU A 71 1.32 -19.61 23.13
CA GLU A 71 0.59 -20.60 22.36
C GLU A 71 1.51 -21.76 21.95
N GLN A 72 1.01 -22.98 22.09
CA GLN A 72 1.70 -24.18 21.64
C GLN A 72 1.48 -24.39 20.15
N TYR A 73 2.55 -24.73 19.42
CA TYR A 73 2.45 -25.05 18.01
C TYR A 73 1.68 -26.36 17.78
N ILE A 74 0.72 -26.36 16.85
CA ILE A 74 0.03 -27.57 16.41
C ILE A 74 0.53 -27.98 15.01
N LYS A 75 0.25 -27.14 14.01
CA LYS A 75 0.58 -27.38 12.61
C LYS A 75 0.59 -26.08 11.83
N HIS A 76 1.19 -26.08 10.65
CA HIS A 76 1.05 -24.98 9.70
C HIS A 76 0.83 -25.54 8.29
N ASP A 77 0.15 -24.76 7.48
CA ASP A 77 0.13 -24.86 6.03
C ASP A 77 0.74 -23.56 5.47
N THR A 78 0.94 -23.48 4.16
CA THR A 78 1.56 -22.37 3.44
C THR A 78 1.00 -21.01 3.85
N ASN A 79 -0.32 -20.92 4.07
CA ASN A 79 -1.04 -19.68 4.41
C ASN A 79 -1.91 -19.83 5.67
N VAL A 80 -1.65 -20.80 6.54
CA VAL A 80 -2.44 -20.97 7.78
C VAL A 80 -1.54 -21.46 8.90
N LEU A 81 -1.60 -20.80 10.06
CA LEU A 81 -0.92 -21.27 11.26
C LEU A 81 -1.96 -21.70 12.30
N PHE A 82 -1.78 -22.89 12.85
CA PHE A 82 -2.58 -23.43 13.93
C PHE A 82 -1.75 -23.54 15.21
N THR A 83 -2.27 -22.97 16.29
CA THR A 83 -1.68 -23.02 17.62
C THR A 83 -2.74 -23.36 18.67
N GLN A 84 -2.32 -23.63 19.91
CA GLN A 84 -3.20 -23.98 21.01
C GLN A 84 -2.88 -23.15 22.25
N ILE A 85 -3.92 -22.69 22.94
CA ILE A 85 -3.81 -22.10 24.28
C ILE A 85 -5.02 -22.53 25.12
N ASP A 86 -4.78 -22.99 26.34
CA ASP A 86 -5.84 -23.43 27.28
C ASP A 86 -6.85 -24.40 26.64
N LYS A 87 -6.35 -25.37 25.86
CA LYS A 87 -7.14 -26.36 25.08
C LYS A 87 -8.00 -25.78 23.95
N LYS A 88 -7.92 -24.48 23.66
CA LYS A 88 -8.57 -23.84 22.52
C LYS A 88 -7.64 -23.82 21.32
N THR A 89 -8.15 -24.21 20.16
CA THR A 89 -7.40 -24.10 18.90
C THR A 89 -7.52 -22.69 18.37
N ILE A 90 -6.37 -22.07 18.10
CA ILE A 90 -6.25 -20.76 17.49
C ILE A 90 -5.81 -20.96 16.03
N ARG A 91 -6.46 -20.23 15.13
CA ARG A 91 -6.16 -20.26 13.69
C ARG A 91 -5.86 -18.86 13.19
N TYR A 92 -4.66 -18.69 12.65
CA TYR A 92 -4.23 -17.52 11.91
C TYR A 92 -4.37 -17.81 10.41
N GLU A 93 -5.26 -17.09 9.75
CA GLU A 93 -5.55 -17.30 8.34
C GLU A 93 -5.87 -15.99 7.64
N GLN A 94 -5.71 -15.98 6.33
CA GLN A 94 -6.24 -14.89 5.51
C GLN A 94 -7.69 -15.19 5.14
N TYR A 95 -8.57 -14.21 5.32
CA TYR A 95 -9.93 -14.21 4.82
C TYR A 95 -10.16 -12.94 3.99
N HIS A 96 -10.37 -13.11 2.69
CA HIS A 96 -10.39 -12.01 1.73
C HIS A 96 -9.08 -11.18 1.80
N ASN A 97 -9.19 -9.90 2.13
CA ASN A 97 -8.07 -8.97 2.25
C ASN A 97 -7.61 -8.75 3.70
N ILE A 98 -8.03 -9.60 4.64
CA ILE A 98 -7.72 -9.46 6.06
C ILE A 98 -7.00 -10.70 6.56
N LEU A 99 -5.82 -10.51 7.15
CA LEU A 99 -5.19 -11.52 7.99
C LEU A 99 -5.86 -11.47 9.36
N ARG A 100 -6.38 -12.60 9.82
CA ARG A 100 -7.17 -12.69 11.05
C ARG A 100 -6.71 -13.83 11.95
N ARG A 101 -7.01 -13.68 13.23
CA ARG A 101 -6.95 -14.72 14.25
C ARG A 101 -8.37 -15.12 14.63
N THR A 102 -8.61 -16.42 14.74
CA THR A 102 -9.91 -17.01 15.08
C THR A 102 -9.73 -18.14 16.08
N THR A 103 -10.77 -18.45 16.85
CA THR A 103 -10.77 -19.58 17.78
C THR A 103 -11.86 -20.59 17.42
N ASP A 104 -11.68 -21.83 17.84
CA ASP A 104 -12.67 -22.91 17.69
C ASP A 104 -14.04 -22.60 18.32
N LYS A 105 -14.08 -21.79 19.39
CA LYS A 105 -15.32 -21.35 20.06
C LYS A 105 -15.95 -20.10 19.44
N GLY A 106 -15.44 -19.66 18.29
CA GLY A 106 -15.85 -18.41 17.63
C GLY A 106 -14.97 -17.22 18.04
N GLY A 107 -15.30 -16.05 17.51
CA GLY A 107 -14.49 -14.84 17.65
C GLY A 107 -13.61 -14.60 16.42
N TYR A 108 -13.48 -13.31 16.09
CA TYR A 108 -12.73 -12.81 14.95
C TYR A 108 -11.90 -11.62 15.41
N GLU A 109 -10.59 -11.72 15.26
CA GLU A 109 -9.65 -10.65 15.56
C GLU A 109 -8.88 -10.30 14.27
N PRO A 110 -9.12 -9.13 13.67
CA PRO A 110 -8.35 -8.69 12.51
C PRO A 110 -6.93 -8.29 12.96
N LEU A 111 -5.92 -8.80 12.27
CA LEU A 111 -4.51 -8.54 12.57
C LEU A 111 -3.88 -7.56 11.58
N LEU A 112 -4.16 -7.73 10.29
CA LEU A 112 -3.71 -6.83 9.23
C LEU A 112 -4.79 -6.70 8.16
N PHE A 113 -5.00 -5.47 7.69
CA PHE A 113 -5.90 -5.13 6.59
C PHE A 113 -5.15 -4.98 5.27
N ASN A 114 -5.89 -5.00 4.16
CA ASN A 114 -5.36 -4.84 2.79
C ASN A 114 -4.23 -5.84 2.46
N VAL A 115 -4.31 -7.04 3.03
CA VAL A 115 -3.38 -8.13 2.76
C VAL A 115 -3.79 -8.78 1.45
N GLN A 116 -2.90 -8.75 0.46
CA GLN A 116 -3.06 -9.49 -0.78
C GLN A 116 -2.77 -10.96 -0.56
N LYS A 117 -1.63 -11.28 0.08
CA LYS A 117 -1.21 -12.64 0.40
C LYS A 117 -0.39 -12.65 1.69
N TRP A 118 -0.49 -13.71 2.46
CA TRP A 118 0.44 -13.99 3.55
C TRP A 118 0.95 -15.42 3.47
N TYR A 119 2.16 -15.61 3.99
CA TYR A 119 2.81 -16.91 4.07
C TYR A 119 3.43 -17.10 5.43
N VAL A 120 3.35 -18.33 5.92
CA VAL A 120 4.04 -18.77 7.14
C VAL A 120 4.76 -20.07 6.88
N ASN A 121 6.00 -20.12 7.33
CA ASN A 121 6.77 -21.35 7.34
C ASN A 121 7.46 -21.49 8.70
N LYS A 122 7.26 -22.63 9.36
CA LYS A 122 7.97 -22.93 10.61
C LYS A 122 9.31 -23.59 10.28
N GLN A 123 10.40 -22.97 10.68
CA GLN A 123 11.72 -23.58 10.75
C GLN A 123 11.99 -24.11 12.17
N LYS A 124 13.17 -24.71 12.41
CA LYS A 124 13.52 -25.30 13.72
C LYS A 124 13.30 -24.31 14.87
N ASP A 125 13.83 -23.11 14.74
CA ASP A 125 13.92 -22.15 15.85
C ASP A 125 13.10 -20.88 15.64
N TYR A 126 12.41 -20.73 14.50
CA TYR A 126 11.65 -19.52 14.18
C TYR A 126 10.53 -19.76 13.16
N TYR A 127 9.53 -18.86 13.17
CA TYR A 127 8.55 -18.71 12.10
C TYR A 127 9.03 -17.66 11.12
N HIS A 128 9.13 -18.02 9.84
CA HIS A 128 9.37 -17.08 8.76
C HIS A 128 8.01 -16.65 8.18
N ILE A 129 7.72 -15.36 8.26
CA ILE A 129 6.44 -14.77 7.88
C ILE A 129 6.68 -13.78 6.76
N ARG A 130 5.84 -13.85 5.74
CA ARG A 130 5.86 -12.92 4.59
C ARG A 130 4.47 -12.38 4.36
N VAL A 131 4.34 -11.07 4.18
CA VAL A 131 3.07 -10.39 3.93
C VAL A 131 3.22 -9.49 2.70
N PHE A 132 2.31 -9.67 1.75
CA PHE A 132 2.14 -8.85 0.56
C PHE A 132 0.87 -8.02 0.72
N PHE A 133 0.98 -6.70 0.62
CA PHE A 133 -0.15 -5.77 0.68
C PHE A 133 -0.69 -5.45 -0.72
N GLN A 134 -1.96 -5.06 -0.80
CA GLN A 134 -2.64 -4.75 -2.07
C GLN A 134 -2.01 -3.60 -2.86
N ASN A 135 -1.27 -2.71 -2.19
CA ASN A 135 -0.55 -1.61 -2.84
C ASN A 135 0.84 -2.01 -3.38
N GLY A 136 1.22 -3.28 -3.25
CA GLY A 136 2.52 -3.81 -3.70
C GLY A 136 3.60 -3.82 -2.62
N ASP A 137 3.34 -3.30 -1.42
CA ASP A 137 4.31 -3.37 -0.32
C ASP A 137 4.53 -4.82 0.12
N TYR A 138 5.77 -5.12 0.48
CA TYR A 138 6.21 -6.43 0.95
C TYR A 138 6.99 -6.28 2.24
N TYR A 139 6.64 -7.10 3.23
CA TYR A 139 7.36 -7.17 4.50
C TYR A 139 7.55 -8.63 4.92
N GLU A 140 8.69 -8.90 5.55
CA GLU A 140 9.04 -10.21 6.09
C GLU A 140 9.60 -10.09 7.49
N ALA A 141 9.38 -11.13 8.29
CA ALA A 141 9.89 -11.21 9.65
C ALA A 141 10.19 -12.65 10.04
N ASN A 142 11.24 -12.80 10.86
CA ASN A 142 11.52 -14.02 11.59
C ASN A 142 11.09 -13.80 13.04
N ILE A 143 10.21 -14.67 13.55
CA ILE A 143 9.75 -14.66 14.94
C ILE A 143 10.33 -15.89 15.63
N LEU A 144 11.15 -15.68 16.66
CA LEU A 144 11.80 -16.77 17.38
C LEU A 144 10.75 -17.64 18.08
N TYR A 145 10.91 -18.96 17.95
CA TYR A 145 10.11 -19.94 18.64
C TYR A 145 10.79 -20.28 19.97
N ILE A 146 10.39 -19.59 21.04
CA ILE A 146 10.89 -19.89 22.37
C ILE A 146 10.11 -21.07 22.93
N ILE A 147 10.77 -22.24 23.03
CA ILE A 147 10.23 -23.39 23.74
C ILE A 147 10.23 -23.04 25.23
N GLN A 148 9.06 -22.74 25.79
CA GLN A 148 8.92 -22.72 27.26
C GLN A 148 9.01 -24.16 27.74
N LYS A 149 10.10 -24.45 28.45
CA LYS A 149 10.41 -25.75 29.05
C LYS A 149 9.68 -25.93 30.37
#